data_AF-A0A183LUZ8-F1
#
_entry.id   AF-A0A183LUZ8-F1
#
_cell.length_a   1.000
_cell.length_b   1.000
_cell.length_c   1.000
_cell.angle_alpha   90.00
_cell.angle_beta   90.00
_cell.angle_gamma   90.00
#
_symmetry.space_group_name_H-M   'P 1'
#
loop_
_entity.id
_entity.type
_entity.pdbx_description
1 polymer ?
#
loop_
_entity_poly.entity_id
_entity_poly.type
_entity_poly.pdbx_seq_one_letter_code
_entity_poly.pdbx_strand_id
1 'polypeptide(L)'
;MPSEICPKCQKAVYAAERKIAGGKAWHSMCLKCGLCNKMLDSTTVAEHEGEVFCKTCHGRKFGPKGYGFGGGSGALNMDTGTHVGNKETEMS
;
A
#
# COMPACT_ATOMS: atom_id res chain seq x y z
N MET A 1 15.64 30.67 -6.86
CA MET A 1 14.65 30.05 -5.96
C MET A 1 14.32 28.67 -6.50
N PRO A 2 14.39 27.59 -5.71
CA PRO A 2 14.11 26.26 -6.23
C PRO A 2 12.63 26.16 -6.58
N SER A 3 12.34 26.20 -7.88
CA SER A 3 11.02 25.94 -8.42
C SER A 3 10.78 24.44 -8.32
N GLU A 4 9.89 24.00 -7.44
CA GLU A 4 9.55 22.58 -7.36
C GLU A 4 8.80 22.17 -8.64
N ILE A 5 9.30 21.16 -9.37
CA ILE A 5 8.71 20.72 -10.63
C ILE A 5 7.97 19.40 -10.41
N CYS A 6 6.73 19.32 -10.88
CA CYS A 6 5.96 18.10 -10.81
C CYS A 6 6.53 17.07 -11.79
N PRO A 7 6.94 15.87 -11.34
CA PRO A 7 7.50 14.85 -12.23
C PRO A 7 6.49 14.29 -13.23
N LYS A 8 5.18 14.48 -12.99
CA LYS A 8 4.09 13.92 -13.80
C LYS A 8 3.67 14.78 -14.98
N CYS A 9 3.76 16.10 -14.86
CA CYS A 9 3.42 17.04 -15.93
C CYS A 9 4.58 17.97 -16.31
N GLN A 10 5.70 17.86 -15.60
CA GLN A 10 6.91 18.68 -15.77
C GLN A 10 6.67 20.19 -15.73
N LYS A 11 5.62 20.61 -15.00
CA LYS A 11 5.29 22.02 -14.75
C LYS A 11 5.69 22.43 -13.34
N ALA A 12 5.94 23.72 -13.16
CA ALA A 12 6.19 24.31 -11.85
C ALA A 12 4.97 24.11 -10.93
N VAL A 13 5.23 23.68 -9.71
CA VAL A 13 4.23 23.50 -8.65
C VAL A 13 4.22 24.77 -7.80
N TYR A 14 3.09 25.45 -7.78
CA TYR A 14 2.91 26.64 -6.95
C TYR A 14 2.49 26.26 -5.53
N ALA A 15 2.78 27.13 -4.56
CA ALA A 15 2.47 26.90 -3.15
C ALA A 15 0.99 26.59 -2.87
N ALA A 16 0.06 27.10 -3.70
CA ALA A 16 -1.37 26.82 -3.58
C ALA A 16 -1.75 25.36 -3.87
N GLU A 17 -1.02 24.70 -4.76
CA GLU A 17 -1.30 23.31 -5.19
C GLU A 17 -0.18 22.34 -4.82
N ARG A 18 0.82 22.82 -4.06
CA ARG A 18 1.97 21.99 -3.68
C ARG A 18 1.54 20.89 -2.74
N LYS A 19 1.77 19.65 -3.15
CA LYS A 19 1.65 18.46 -2.32
C LYS A 19 2.99 17.76 -2.29
N ILE A 20 3.53 17.55 -1.09
CA ILE A 20 4.78 16.79 -0.92
C ILE A 20 4.43 15.32 -0.75
N ALA A 21 4.95 14.48 -1.63
CA ALA A 21 4.77 13.03 -1.61
C ALA A 21 6.13 12.38 -1.94
N GLY A 22 6.59 11.44 -1.12
CA GLY A 22 7.89 10.78 -1.32
C GLY A 22 9.10 11.73 -1.32
N GLY A 23 8.97 12.94 -0.75
CA GLY A 23 10.01 13.96 -0.79
C GLY A 23 10.09 14.77 -2.09
N LYS A 24 9.11 14.64 -2.99
CA LYS A 24 8.96 15.44 -4.22
C LYS A 24 7.67 16.26 -4.20
N ALA A 25 7.63 17.36 -4.95
CA ALA A 25 6.43 18.16 -5.11
C ALA A 25 5.56 17.71 -6.28
N TRP A 26 4.26 17.68 -6.05
CA TRP A 26 3.24 17.30 -7.02
C TRP A 26 2.11 18.32 -6.97
N HIS A 27 1.42 18.52 -8.09
CA HIS A 27 0.15 19.24 -8.06
C HIS A 27 -0.95 18.40 -7.42
N SER A 28 -1.91 19.05 -6.76
CA SER A 28 -3.14 18.46 -6.24
C SER A 28 -3.82 17.52 -7.24
N MET A 29 -3.92 17.94 -8.51
CA MET A 29 -4.57 17.18 -9.57
C MET A 29 -3.63 16.18 -10.27
N CYS A 30 -2.31 16.33 -10.07
CA CYS A 30 -1.32 15.39 -10.60
C CYS A 30 -1.11 14.18 -9.69
N LEU A 31 -1.39 14.32 -8.40
CA LEU A 31 -1.29 13.26 -7.41
C LEU A 31 -2.43 12.23 -7.58
N LYS A 32 -2.35 11.40 -8.62
CA LYS A 32 -3.32 10.35 -8.92
C LYS A 32 -2.66 8.99 -8.93
N CYS A 33 -3.36 7.97 -8.48
CA CYS A 33 -2.81 6.62 -8.43
C CYS A 33 -2.53 6.06 -9.83
N GLY A 34 -1.34 5.50 -10.06
CA GLY A 34 -0.99 4.82 -11.32
C GLY A 34 -1.82 3.56 -11.63
N LEU A 35 -2.39 2.89 -10.62
CA LEU A 35 -3.24 1.70 -10.81
C LEU A 35 -4.70 2.06 -11.09
N CYS A 36 -5.34 2.77 -10.17
CA CYS A 36 -6.78 3.01 -10.21
C CYS A 36 -7.16 4.40 -10.74
N ASN A 37 -6.17 5.23 -11.08
CA ASN A 37 -6.36 6.62 -11.53
C ASN A 37 -7.17 7.52 -10.57
N LYS A 38 -7.41 7.05 -9.33
CA LYS A 38 -8.09 7.82 -8.29
C LYS A 38 -7.22 8.99 -7.85
N MET A 39 -7.83 10.16 -7.66
CA MET A 39 -7.18 11.31 -7.04
C MET A 39 -6.79 10.98 -5.60
N LEU A 40 -5.56 11.29 -5.23
CA LEU A 40 -4.99 11.01 -3.92
C LEU A 40 -4.82 12.30 -3.14
N ASP A 41 -5.02 12.18 -1.83
CA ASP A 41 -4.74 13.26 -0.90
C ASP A 41 -3.29 13.16 -0.41
N SER A 42 -2.71 14.32 -0.13
CA SER A 42 -1.29 14.50 0.24
C SER A 42 -0.86 13.69 1.45
N THR A 43 -1.81 13.35 2.32
CA THR A 43 -1.56 12.68 3.58
C THR A 43 -1.51 11.16 3.44
N THR A 44 -2.02 10.60 2.33
CA THR A 44 -2.24 9.15 2.20
C THR A 44 -1.81 8.57 0.86
N VAL A 45 -0.70 9.06 0.32
CA VAL A 45 -0.07 8.55 -0.90
C VAL A 45 1.21 7.80 -0.56
N ALA A 46 1.49 6.72 -1.28
CA ALA A 46 2.75 6.01 -1.23
C ALA A 46 3.50 6.22 -2.55
N GLU A 47 4.77 6.58 -2.48
CA GLU A 47 5.67 6.62 -3.64
C GLU A 47 6.38 5.27 -3.75
N HIS A 48 6.42 4.69 -4.95
CA HIS A 48 7.19 3.49 -5.25
C HIS A 48 7.81 3.63 -6.64
N GLU A 49 9.15 3.52 -6.74
CA GLU A 49 9.93 3.58 -7.99
C GLU A 49 9.64 4.81 -8.88
N GLY A 50 9.28 5.95 -8.28
CA GLY A 50 8.97 7.18 -9.02
C GLY A 50 7.52 7.30 -9.49
N GLU A 51 6.65 6.34 -9.15
CA GLU A 51 5.21 6.42 -9.33
C GLU A 51 4.49 6.55 -7.98
N VAL A 52 3.30 7.17 -8.02
CA VAL A 52 2.46 7.38 -6.83
C VAL A 52 1.26 6.44 -6.84
N PHE A 53 1.01 5.83 -5.69
CA PHE A 53 -0.04 4.82 -5.52
C PHE A 53 -0.94 5.13 -4.32
N CYS A 54 -2.19 4.68 -4.43
CA CYS A 54 -3.17 4.72 -3.34
C CYS A 54 -2.76 3.73 -2.24
N LYS A 55 -2.99 4.00 -0.94
CA LYS A 55 -2.68 3.05 0.14
C LYS A 55 -3.20 1.62 -0.14
N THR A 56 -4.42 1.51 -0.66
CA THR A 56 -5.03 0.22 -1.04
C THR A 56 -4.29 -0.46 -2.18
N CYS A 57 -3.92 0.30 -3.21
CA CYS A 57 -3.26 -0.18 -4.42
C CYS A 57 -1.83 -0.58 -4.09
N HIS A 58 -1.15 0.28 -3.35
CA HIS A 58 0.19 0.05 -2.84
C HIS A 58 0.22 -1.21 -1.96
N GLY A 59 -0.70 -1.36 -1.00
CA GLY A 59 -0.81 -2.57 -0.18
C GLY A 59 -1.20 -3.83 -0.98
N ARG A 60 -2.02 -3.72 -2.03
CA ARG A 60 -2.36 -4.86 -2.89
C ARG A 60 -1.20 -5.30 -3.79
N LYS A 61 -0.39 -4.35 -4.26
CA LYS A 61 0.68 -4.57 -5.25
C LYS A 61 2.04 -4.85 -4.59
N PHE A 62 2.32 -4.19 -3.47
CA PHE A 62 3.58 -4.23 -2.71
C PHE A 62 3.41 -4.68 -1.25
N GLY A 63 2.19 -4.82 -0.74
CA GLY A 63 1.98 -5.42 0.57
C GLY A 63 2.38 -6.91 0.56
N PRO A 64 2.61 -7.50 1.74
CA PRO A 64 3.05 -8.87 1.85
C PRO A 64 2.03 -9.80 1.18
N LYS A 65 2.43 -10.41 0.06
CA LYS A 65 1.73 -11.55 -0.56
C LYS A 65 1.82 -12.74 0.39
N GLY A 66 1.11 -12.73 1.51
CA GLY A 66 1.37 -13.78 2.50
C GLY A 66 0.53 -13.87 3.76
N TYR A 67 -0.44 -12.99 4.05
CA TYR A 67 -1.26 -13.23 5.25
C TYR A 67 -2.70 -12.73 5.14
N GLY A 68 -3.57 -13.68 4.81
CA GLY A 68 -4.92 -13.82 5.35
C GLY A 68 -5.89 -12.64 5.21
N PHE A 69 -6.65 -12.61 4.11
CA PHE A 69 -8.04 -12.17 4.23
C PHE A 69 -8.95 -13.03 3.37
N GLY A 70 -9.70 -13.91 4.03
CA GLY A 70 -11.07 -14.24 3.65
C GLY A 70 -11.27 -14.76 2.24
N GLY A 71 -10.59 -15.86 1.89
CA GLY A 71 -11.09 -16.78 0.86
C GLY A 71 -12.33 -17.49 1.40
N GLY A 72 -13.47 -16.80 1.42
CA GLY A 72 -14.75 -17.47 1.52
C GLY A 72 -14.95 -18.34 0.29
N SER A 73 -14.64 -19.63 0.40
CA SER A 73 -15.41 -20.77 -0.10
C SER A 73 -14.53 -22.02 -0.09
N GLY A 74 -14.89 -22.94 0.81
CA GLY A 74 -14.90 -24.39 0.56
C GLY A 74 -13.61 -25.07 0.12
N ALA A 75 -13.13 -25.96 0.99
CA ALA A 75 -12.25 -27.09 0.69
C ALA A 75 -10.80 -26.75 0.34
N LEU A 76 -10.02 -26.34 1.35
CA LEU A 76 -8.66 -26.84 1.48
C LEU A 76 -8.47 -27.27 2.93
N ASN A 77 -8.67 -28.56 3.10
CA ASN A 77 -8.31 -29.39 4.23
C ASN A 77 -7.01 -28.92 4.91
N MET A 78 -7.12 -28.42 6.14
CA MET A 78 -6.00 -28.21 7.05
C MET A 78 -6.19 -29.10 8.28
N ASP A 79 -6.22 -30.42 8.10
CA ASP A 79 -5.66 -31.29 9.11
C ASP A 79 -4.19 -31.51 8.77
N THR A 80 -3.31 -30.97 9.59
CA THR A 80 -2.06 -31.65 9.97
C THR A 80 -1.36 -30.81 11.03
N GLY A 81 -1.54 -31.27 12.27
CA GLY A 81 -0.43 -31.32 13.20
C GLY A 81 -0.28 -30.12 14.12
N THR A 82 -1.20 -29.99 15.07
CA THR A 82 -0.97 -29.38 16.37
C THR A 82 0.24 -30.04 17.03
N HIS A 83 1.42 -29.40 16.98
CA HIS A 83 2.57 -29.80 17.80
C HIS A 83 2.83 -28.74 18.87
N VAL A 84 2.00 -28.75 19.91
CA VAL A 84 2.38 -28.19 21.21
C VAL A 84 2.00 -29.23 22.25
N GLY A 85 2.98 -30.06 22.60
CA GLY A 85 2.86 -31.05 23.65
C GLY A 85 3.05 -30.41 25.03
N ASN A 86 2.24 -30.85 26.00
CA ASN A 86 2.66 -31.12 27.37
C ASN A 86 1.61 -32.01 28.08
N LYS A 87 1.91 -33.32 28.15
CA LYS A 87 2.10 -34.12 29.38
C LYS A 87 1.08 -33.98 30.53
N GLU A 88 0.33 -35.04 30.82
CA GLU A 88 0.05 -35.62 32.16
C GLU A 88 -0.96 -36.80 32.01
N THR A 89 -0.54 -38.05 32.27
CA THR A 89 -0.74 -38.83 33.52
C THR A 89 -2.24 -39.11 33.79
N GLU A 90 -2.78 -40.27 34.12
CA GLU A 90 -2.38 -41.67 34.35
C GLU A 90 -3.72 -42.46 34.42
N MET A 91 -3.69 -43.70 33.94
CA MET A 91 -4.22 -44.91 34.58
C MET A 91 -5.43 -44.82 35.53
N SER A 92 -6.54 -45.49 35.18
CA SER A 92 -7.11 -46.64 35.90
C SER A 92 -8.36 -47.18 35.22
#